data_AF-A0AAV9ALX6-F1
#
_entry.id   AF-A0AAV9ALX6-F1
#
_cell.length_a   1.000
_cell.length_b   1.000
_cell.length_c   1.000
_cell.angle_alpha   90.00
_cell.angle_beta   90.00
_cell.angle_gamma   90.00
#
_symmetry.space_group_name_H-M   'P 1'
#
loop_
_entity.id
_entity.type
_entity.pdbx_description
1 polymer ?
#
loop_
_entity_poly.entity_id
_entity_poly.type
_entity_poly.pdbx_seq_one_letter_code
_entity_poly.pdbx_strand_id
1 'polypeptide(L)'
;MGLTGLRSRSEDKELFGSTKRKFDKKLGFYAKVRDTVVALATKKAITKKSKLRSRHKKVKAYDLSSLSEFLPSLDALQKPPHPTEFKLNSKSRKKLVVKEARQLKAVLNNETFKLDSLAAIHQHLQMTQPVKEVSRQKRTVKTAKKKRTTKSSAAQSMEF
;
A
#
# COMPACT_ATOMS: atom_id res chain seq x y z
N MET A 1 -5.95 94.59 -12.44
CA MET A 1 -6.34 93.64 -13.50
C MET A 1 -5.87 92.25 -13.09
N GLY A 2 -6.80 91.33 -12.87
CA GLY A 2 -6.54 90.02 -12.28
C GLY A 2 -6.37 88.90 -13.30
N LEU A 3 -5.49 87.96 -12.95
CA LEU A 3 -5.50 86.51 -13.20
C LEU A 3 -5.53 85.99 -14.65
N THR A 4 -4.38 85.47 -15.12
CA THR A 4 -4.34 84.22 -15.91
C THR A 4 -3.04 83.45 -15.60
N GLY A 5 -3.13 82.54 -14.63
CA GLY A 5 -2.09 81.56 -14.31
C GLY A 5 -2.73 80.21 -14.02
N LEU A 6 -3.48 79.64 -14.97
CA LEU A 6 -4.02 78.27 -14.86
C LEU A 6 -3.09 77.30 -15.59
N ARG A 7 -2.11 76.79 -14.85
CA ARG A 7 -1.33 75.61 -15.25
C ARG A 7 -2.24 74.40 -15.10
N SER A 8 -2.79 73.93 -16.21
CA SER A 8 -3.72 72.81 -16.26
C SER A 8 -3.15 71.55 -15.62
N ARG A 9 -3.90 71.07 -14.63
CA ARG A 9 -3.76 69.87 -13.82
C ARG A 9 -3.83 68.59 -14.68
N SER A 10 -2.69 68.13 -15.21
CA SER A 10 -2.56 66.90 -16.01
C SER A 10 -2.31 65.64 -15.16
N GLU A 11 -1.66 65.78 -14.01
CA GLU A 11 -1.22 64.65 -13.16
C GLU A 11 -2.40 63.91 -12.48
N ASP A 12 -3.46 64.63 -12.11
CA ASP A 12 -4.60 64.03 -11.42
C ASP A 12 -5.48 63.15 -12.33
N LYS A 13 -5.52 63.43 -13.64
CA LYS A 13 -6.29 62.62 -14.60
C LYS A 13 -5.60 61.29 -14.92
N GLU A 14 -4.27 61.28 -14.97
CA GLU A 14 -3.43 60.09 -15.14
C GLU A 14 -3.57 59.13 -13.94
N LEU A 15 -3.53 59.66 -12.72
CA LEU A 15 -3.72 58.88 -11.50
C LEU A 15 -5.13 58.27 -11.43
N PHE A 16 -6.17 59.03 -11.75
CA PHE A 16 -7.56 58.54 -11.76
C PHE A 16 -7.82 57.48 -12.84
N GLY A 17 -7.19 57.62 -14.02
CA GLY A 17 -7.22 56.60 -15.07
C GLY A 17 -6.52 55.31 -14.65
N SER A 18 -5.38 55.41 -13.98
CA SER A 18 -4.61 54.26 -13.49
C SER A 18 -5.32 53.50 -12.35
N THR A 19 -5.97 54.21 -11.42
CA THR A 19 -6.71 53.61 -10.30
C THR A 19 -8.01 52.96 -10.78
N LYS A 20 -8.72 53.58 -11.72
CA LYS A 20 -9.90 52.97 -12.38
C LYS A 20 -9.54 51.67 -13.09
N ARG A 21 -8.44 51.66 -13.87
CA ARG A 21 -7.91 50.44 -14.51
C ARG A 21 -7.58 49.34 -13.50
N LYS A 22 -7.00 49.69 -12.34
CA LYS A 22 -6.72 48.73 -11.25
C LYS A 22 -8.01 48.18 -10.63
N PHE A 23 -9.03 49.00 -10.48
CA PHE A 23 -10.35 48.59 -9.98
C PHE A 23 -11.06 47.64 -10.96
N ASP A 24 -11.08 47.98 -12.25
CA ASP A 24 -11.67 47.14 -13.30
C ASP A 24 -10.97 45.76 -13.37
N LYS A 25 -9.65 45.73 -13.23
CA LYS A 25 -8.88 44.47 -13.13
C LYS A 25 -9.29 43.63 -11.93
N LYS A 26 -9.52 44.25 -10.76
CA LYS A 26 -9.98 43.55 -9.56
C LYS A 26 -11.39 42.98 -9.77
N LEU A 27 -12.31 43.75 -10.35
CA LEU A 27 -13.65 43.26 -10.68
C LEU A 27 -13.61 42.06 -11.63
N GLY A 28 -12.81 42.15 -12.70
CA GLY A 28 -12.63 41.06 -13.65
C GLY A 28 -12.03 39.79 -13.00
N PHE A 29 -11.12 39.94 -12.04
CA PHE A 29 -10.58 38.82 -11.27
C PHE A 29 -11.67 38.17 -10.41
N TYR A 30 -12.44 38.95 -9.65
CA TYR A 30 -13.51 38.41 -8.80
C TYR A 30 -14.61 37.72 -9.60
N ALA A 31 -14.96 38.26 -10.77
CA ALA A 31 -15.91 37.61 -11.68
C ALA A 31 -15.41 36.22 -12.10
N LYS A 32 -14.16 36.11 -12.56
CA LYS A 32 -13.56 34.81 -12.95
C LYS A 32 -13.50 33.80 -11.80
N VAL A 33 -13.18 34.25 -10.59
CA VAL A 33 -13.18 33.37 -9.41
C VAL A 33 -14.59 32.85 -9.12
N ARG A 34 -15.62 33.70 -9.21
CA ARG A 34 -17.02 33.25 -9.03
C ARG A 34 -17.45 32.26 -10.11
N ASP A 35 -17.15 32.55 -11.37
CA ASP A 35 -17.52 31.69 -12.50
C ASP A 35 -16.86 30.31 -12.41
N THR A 36 -15.59 30.25 -12.02
CA THR A 36 -14.87 28.99 -11.85
C THR A 36 -15.41 28.15 -10.69
N VAL A 37 -15.80 28.78 -9.58
CA VAL A 37 -16.44 28.10 -8.44
C VAL A 37 -17.79 27.50 -8.86
N VAL A 38 -18.62 28.25 -9.60
CA VAL A 38 -19.91 27.77 -10.14
C VAL A 38 -19.70 26.61 -11.12
N ALA A 39 -18.75 26.73 -12.04
CA ALA A 39 -18.42 25.67 -13.00
C ALA A 39 -17.90 24.38 -12.31
N LEU A 40 -17.16 24.51 -11.20
CA LEU A 40 -16.71 23.36 -10.42
C LEU A 40 -17.86 22.70 -9.65
N ALA A 41 -18.77 23.50 -9.08
CA ALA A 41 -19.94 23.00 -8.36
C ALA A 41 -20.88 22.20 -9.27
N THR A 42 -21.16 22.71 -10.48
CA THR A 42 -21.99 22.01 -11.48
C THR A 42 -21.37 20.67 -11.91
N LYS A 43 -20.05 20.63 -12.18
CA LYS A 43 -19.32 19.37 -12.49
C LYS A 43 -19.40 18.35 -11.34
N LYS A 44 -19.26 18.79 -10.08
CA LYS A 44 -19.39 17.93 -8.90
C LYS A 44 -20.83 17.40 -8.72
N ALA A 45 -21.85 18.19 -9.04
CA ALA A 45 -23.25 17.77 -8.94
C ALA A 45 -23.65 16.73 -10.01
N ILE A 46 -23.19 16.92 -11.25
CA ILE A 46 -23.54 16.04 -12.39
C ILE A 46 -22.85 14.68 -12.26
N THR A 47 -21.59 14.64 -11.83
CA THR A 47 -20.80 13.38 -11.73
C THR A 47 -21.26 12.44 -10.61
N LYS A 48 -21.96 12.93 -9.58
CA LYS A 48 -22.46 12.09 -8.49
C LYS A 48 -23.71 11.28 -8.85
N LYS A 49 -24.55 11.76 -9.77
CA LYS A 49 -25.85 11.12 -10.06
C LYS A 49 -25.79 9.95 -11.06
N SER A 50 -24.73 9.82 -11.90
CA SER A 50 -24.71 8.78 -12.94
C SER A 50 -24.05 7.44 -12.53
N LYS A 51 -23.28 7.40 -11.44
CA LYS A 51 -22.50 6.19 -11.07
C LYS A 51 -23.24 5.16 -10.21
N LEU A 52 -24.45 5.47 -9.70
CA LEU A 52 -25.18 4.56 -8.80
C LEU A 52 -26.09 3.56 -9.52
N ARG A 53 -26.55 3.84 -10.74
CA ARG A 53 -27.66 3.07 -11.35
C ARG A 53 -27.26 1.80 -12.13
N SER A 54 -25.98 1.56 -12.37
CA SER A 54 -25.51 0.44 -13.21
C SER A 54 -25.31 -0.89 -12.44
N ARG A 55 -25.16 -0.85 -11.11
CA ARG A 55 -24.71 -2.02 -10.33
C ARG A 55 -25.81 -2.98 -9.84
N HIS A 56 -27.09 -2.73 -10.15
CA HIS A 56 -28.20 -3.59 -9.68
C HIS A 56 -28.54 -4.77 -10.62
N LYS A 57 -27.71 -5.08 -11.62
CA LYS A 57 -27.90 -6.30 -12.43
C LYS A 57 -27.53 -7.56 -11.63
N LYS A 58 -28.54 -8.11 -10.95
CA LYS A 58 -28.75 -9.52 -10.56
C LYS A 58 -27.47 -10.33 -10.29
N VAL A 59 -26.90 -10.20 -9.09
CA VAL A 59 -26.05 -11.27 -8.54
C VAL A 59 -26.99 -12.41 -8.16
N LYS A 60 -27.14 -13.40 -9.05
CA LYS A 60 -27.63 -14.72 -8.65
C LYS A 60 -26.50 -15.35 -7.84
N ALA A 61 -26.54 -15.22 -6.52
CA ALA A 61 -25.64 -15.96 -5.66
C ALA A 61 -26.12 -17.42 -5.71
N TYR A 62 -25.44 -18.25 -6.48
CA TYR A 62 -25.59 -19.70 -6.35
C TYR A 62 -25.09 -20.08 -4.97
N ASP A 63 -25.84 -20.91 -4.25
CA ASP A 63 -25.37 -21.48 -3.01
C ASP A 63 -24.24 -22.47 -3.32
N LEU A 64 -23.03 -22.13 -2.90
CA LEU A 64 -21.82 -22.92 -3.12
C LEU A 64 -21.46 -23.78 -1.90
N SER A 65 -22.38 -23.91 -0.93
CA SER A 65 -22.17 -24.72 0.28
C SER A 65 -21.79 -26.16 -0.05
N SER A 66 -22.30 -26.74 -1.14
CA SER A 66 -21.92 -28.09 -1.58
C SER A 66 -20.44 -28.24 -1.95
N LEU A 67 -19.72 -27.15 -2.24
CA LEU A 67 -18.29 -27.21 -2.54
C LEU A 67 -17.43 -27.42 -1.28
N SER A 68 -17.95 -27.17 -0.08
CA SER A 68 -17.16 -27.33 1.15
C SER A 68 -16.82 -28.79 1.46
N GLU A 69 -17.62 -29.74 0.97
CA GLU A 69 -17.38 -31.18 1.15
C GLU A 69 -16.19 -31.69 0.33
N PHE A 70 -15.88 -31.03 -0.79
CA PHE A 70 -14.79 -31.40 -1.70
C PHE A 70 -13.49 -30.64 -1.44
N LEU A 71 -13.54 -29.59 -0.61
CA LEU A 71 -12.37 -28.80 -0.27
C LEU A 71 -11.80 -29.25 1.08
N PRO A 72 -10.47 -29.19 1.27
CA PRO A 72 -9.88 -29.36 2.59
C PRO A 72 -10.55 -28.38 3.58
N SER A 73 -10.92 -28.86 4.77
CA SER A 73 -11.54 -28.03 5.80
C SER A 73 -10.70 -26.77 6.03
N LEU A 74 -11.29 -25.62 5.72
CA LEU A 74 -10.66 -24.30 5.87
C LEU A 74 -10.45 -23.93 7.34
N ASP A 75 -10.97 -24.73 8.27
CA ASP A 75 -10.73 -24.55 9.71
C ASP A 75 -9.26 -24.81 10.06
N ALA A 76 -8.59 -25.71 9.35
CA ALA A 76 -7.13 -25.91 9.46
C ALA A 76 -6.33 -24.75 8.84
N LEU A 77 -6.97 -23.93 8.00
CA LEU A 77 -6.40 -22.72 7.40
C LEU A 77 -6.96 -21.45 8.06
N GLN A 78 -7.48 -21.55 9.30
CA GLN A 78 -7.79 -20.39 10.12
C GLN A 78 -6.50 -19.62 10.43
N LYS A 79 -6.19 -18.74 9.49
CA LYS A 79 -5.47 -17.47 9.54
C LYS A 79 -4.24 -17.42 10.48
N PRO A 80 -3.05 -17.01 9.98
CA PRO A 80 -2.13 -16.31 10.88
C PRO A 80 -2.89 -15.17 11.58
N PRO A 81 -2.58 -14.84 12.84
CA PRO A 81 -3.39 -13.99 13.74
C PRO A 81 -3.66 -12.55 13.27
N HIS A 82 -3.29 -12.18 12.04
CA HIS A 82 -3.50 -10.85 11.50
C HIS A 82 -4.09 -10.93 10.08
N PRO A 83 -5.20 -10.22 9.79
CA PRO A 83 -5.59 -9.95 8.42
C PRO A 83 -4.42 -9.18 7.82
N THR A 84 -3.62 -9.83 6.97
CA THR A 84 -2.45 -9.17 6.39
C THR A 84 -2.99 -8.25 5.30
N GLU A 85 -3.44 -7.06 5.72
CA GLU A 85 -3.43 -5.89 4.86
C GLU A 85 -1.98 -5.69 4.43
N PHE A 86 -1.55 -6.40 3.38
CA PHE A 86 -0.26 -6.22 2.72
C PHE A 86 -0.27 -4.87 2.01
N LYS A 87 -0.36 -3.78 2.80
CA LYS A 87 -0.12 -2.41 2.34
C LYS A 87 1.38 -2.30 2.05
N LEU A 88 1.75 -2.82 0.88
CA LEU A 88 3.12 -2.79 0.41
C LEU A 88 3.48 -1.33 0.11
N ASN A 89 4.28 -0.70 0.95
CA ASN A 89 4.91 0.58 0.61
C ASN A 89 5.95 0.38 -0.52
N SER A 90 6.34 1.45 -1.22
CA SER A 90 7.27 1.37 -2.35
C SER A 90 8.61 0.68 -2.00
N LYS A 91 9.14 0.94 -0.79
CA LYS A 91 10.36 0.29 -0.28
C LYS A 91 10.18 -1.22 -0.09
N SER A 92 9.05 -1.63 0.49
CA SER A 92 8.72 -3.04 0.70
C SER A 92 8.53 -3.81 -0.61
N ARG A 93 7.95 -3.16 -1.64
CA ARG A 93 7.85 -3.75 -2.99
C ARG A 93 9.23 -3.99 -3.59
N LYS A 94 10.13 -3.00 -3.51
CA LYS A 94 11.51 -3.17 -4.00
C LYS A 94 12.22 -4.33 -3.29
N LYS A 95 12.09 -4.43 -1.96
CA LYS A 95 12.66 -5.54 -1.18
C LYS A 95 12.06 -6.89 -1.59
N LEU A 96 10.74 -6.94 -1.80
CA LEU A 96 10.06 -8.15 -2.26
C LEU A 96 10.59 -8.58 -3.64
N VAL A 97 10.64 -7.65 -4.60
CA VAL A 97 11.18 -7.93 -5.94
C VAL A 97 12.61 -8.48 -5.88
N VAL A 98 13.48 -7.89 -5.07
CA VAL A 98 14.87 -8.38 -4.91
C VAL A 98 14.90 -9.79 -4.32
N LYS A 99 14.06 -10.07 -3.33
CA LYS A 99 13.96 -11.40 -2.70
C LYS A 99 13.47 -12.45 -3.70
N GLU A 100 12.36 -12.18 -4.38
CA GLU A 100 11.78 -13.10 -5.37
C GLU A 100 12.72 -13.31 -6.55
N ALA A 101 13.38 -12.26 -7.04
CA ALA A 101 14.37 -12.37 -8.11
C ALA A 101 15.55 -13.28 -7.71
N ARG A 102 16.03 -13.17 -6.46
CA ARG A 102 17.08 -14.05 -5.94
C ARG A 102 16.60 -15.50 -5.87
N GLN A 103 15.37 -15.75 -5.41
CA GLN A 103 14.80 -17.10 -5.33
C GLN A 103 14.64 -17.71 -6.72
N LEU A 104 14.09 -16.95 -7.68
CA LEU A 104 13.95 -17.39 -9.06
C LEU A 104 15.32 -17.72 -9.67
N LYS A 105 16.32 -16.86 -9.46
CA LYS A 105 17.69 -17.12 -9.94
C LYS A 105 18.26 -18.40 -9.34
N ALA A 106 18.00 -18.69 -8.07
CA ALA A 106 18.44 -19.93 -7.43
C ALA A 106 17.78 -21.17 -8.05
N VAL A 107 16.49 -21.11 -8.39
CA VAL A 107 15.77 -22.20 -9.07
C VAL A 107 16.32 -22.42 -10.48
N LEU A 108 16.51 -21.34 -11.25
CA LEU A 108 17.04 -21.42 -12.62
C LEU A 108 18.49 -21.92 -12.67
N ASN A 109 19.28 -21.63 -11.64
CA ASN A 109 20.65 -22.11 -11.52
C ASN A 109 20.75 -23.55 -11.03
N ASN A 110 19.65 -24.19 -10.60
CA ASN A 110 19.68 -25.56 -10.10
C ASN A 110 19.76 -26.55 -11.26
N GLU A 111 20.78 -27.41 -11.26
CA GLU A 111 20.99 -28.40 -12.31
C GLU A 111 19.84 -29.42 -12.40
N THR A 112 19.24 -29.83 -11.27
CA THR A 112 18.10 -30.75 -11.30
C THR A 112 16.89 -30.12 -12.00
N PHE A 113 16.69 -28.81 -11.81
CA PHE A 113 15.60 -28.06 -12.44
C PHE A 113 15.82 -27.86 -13.94
N LYS A 114 17.07 -27.70 -14.39
CA LYS A 114 17.41 -27.60 -15.82
C LYS A 114 17.19 -28.91 -16.57
N LEU A 115 17.51 -30.05 -15.93
CA LEU A 115 17.34 -31.38 -16.52
C LEU A 115 15.87 -31.81 -16.53
N ASP A 116 15.20 -31.74 -15.37
CA ASP A 116 13.78 -32.07 -15.24
C ASP A 116 13.09 -31.13 -14.24
N SER A 117 12.50 -30.08 -14.78
CA SER A 117 11.77 -29.08 -13.99
C SER A 117 10.61 -29.67 -13.17
N LEU A 118 9.92 -30.70 -13.67
CA LEU A 118 8.77 -31.30 -12.99
C LEU A 118 9.22 -32.15 -11.81
N ALA A 119 10.22 -33.01 -12.01
CA ALA A 119 10.77 -33.82 -10.92
C ALA A 119 11.40 -32.95 -9.83
N ALA A 120 12.11 -31.88 -10.21
CA ALA A 120 12.73 -30.96 -9.25
C ALA A 120 11.68 -30.22 -8.40
N ILE A 121 10.57 -29.76 -9.00
CA ILE A 121 9.46 -29.17 -8.25
C ILE A 121 8.84 -30.21 -7.32
N HIS A 122 8.59 -31.42 -7.79
CA HIS A 122 8.00 -32.47 -6.98
C HIS A 122 8.87 -32.81 -5.76
N GLN A 123 10.18 -32.97 -5.96
CA GLN A 123 11.13 -33.18 -4.88
C GLN A 123 11.13 -32.01 -3.89
N HIS A 124 11.16 -30.77 -4.39
CA HIS A 124 11.12 -29.58 -3.54
C HIS A 124 9.84 -29.54 -2.70
N LEU A 125 8.68 -29.82 -3.31
CA LEU A 125 7.41 -29.88 -2.61
C LEU A 125 7.44 -30.95 -1.52
N GLN A 126 7.94 -32.15 -1.81
CA GLN A 126 8.09 -33.23 -0.82
C GLN A 126 8.99 -32.83 0.36
N MET A 127 10.12 -32.18 0.09
CA MET A 127 11.08 -31.76 1.13
C MET A 127 10.58 -30.59 1.98
N THR A 128 9.75 -29.72 1.40
CA THR A 128 9.22 -28.53 2.07
C THR A 128 7.83 -28.73 2.65
N GLN A 129 7.24 -29.94 2.54
CA GLN A 129 6.00 -30.21 3.24
C GLN A 129 6.24 -30.05 4.75
N PRO A 130 5.37 -29.30 5.45
CA PRO A 130 5.41 -29.31 6.90
C PRO A 130 5.27 -30.75 7.37
N VAL A 131 6.19 -31.20 8.22
CA VAL A 131 6.12 -32.55 8.81
C VAL A 131 4.76 -32.67 9.46
N LYS A 132 3.90 -33.54 8.91
CA LYS A 132 2.65 -33.91 9.57
C LYS A 132 3.05 -34.44 10.93
N GLU A 133 2.64 -33.77 12.00
CA GLU A 133 2.75 -34.31 13.36
C GLU A 133 1.85 -35.54 13.45
N VAL A 134 2.33 -36.68 12.96
CA VAL A 134 1.93 -37.96 13.53
C VAL A 134 2.49 -37.89 14.95
N SER A 135 1.59 -37.74 15.91
CA SER A 135 1.86 -37.64 17.34
C SER A 135 3.04 -38.54 17.71
N ARG A 136 4.24 -37.96 17.84
CA ARG A 136 5.37 -38.66 18.41
C ARG A 136 5.00 -38.89 19.86
N GLN A 137 4.56 -40.10 20.18
CA GLN A 137 4.44 -40.56 21.56
C GLN A 137 5.76 -40.22 22.24
N LYS A 138 5.71 -39.26 23.17
CA LYS A 138 6.85 -38.82 23.95
C LYS A 138 7.35 -40.04 24.73
N ARG A 139 8.43 -40.66 24.27
CA ARG A 139 9.25 -41.51 25.13
C ARG A 139 9.85 -40.60 26.20
N THR A 140 9.29 -40.68 27.40
CA THR A 140 9.79 -39.98 28.59
C THR A 140 11.17 -40.52 28.94
N VAL A 141 12.22 -39.84 28.49
CA VAL A 141 13.56 -40.05 29.04
C VAL A 141 13.60 -39.32 30.37
N LYS A 142 13.55 -40.07 31.47
CA LYS A 142 13.72 -39.55 32.84
C LYS A 142 15.13 -38.99 32.97
N THR A 143 15.27 -37.67 32.98
CA THR A 143 16.54 -37.01 33.30
C THR A 143 16.68 -36.90 34.82
N ALA A 144 17.62 -37.67 35.38
CA ALA A 144 18.00 -37.58 36.79
C ALA A 144 18.68 -36.23 37.07
N LYS A 145 18.11 -35.46 38.00
CA LYS A 145 18.66 -34.20 38.51
C LYS A 145 19.98 -34.46 39.25
N LYS A 146 21.11 -34.06 38.66
CA LYS A 146 22.39 -33.93 39.40
C LYS A 146 22.57 -32.47 39.80
N LYS A 147 22.34 -32.17 41.10
CA LYS A 147 22.69 -30.88 41.72
C LYS A 147 24.18 -30.62 41.54
N ARG A 148 24.54 -29.42 41.06
CA ARG A 148 25.89 -28.87 41.22
C ARG A 148 25.80 -27.47 41.80
N THR A 149 26.50 -27.33 42.92
CA THR A 149 26.61 -26.17 43.79
C THR A 149 27.41 -25.05 43.15
N THR A 150 27.03 -23.84 43.52
CA THR A 150 27.65 -22.53 43.25
C THR A 150 29.18 -22.51 43.41
N LYS A 151 29.87 -21.80 42.50
CA LYS A 151 30.92 -20.82 42.83
C LYS A 151 31.23 -19.94 41.62
N SER A 152 31.27 -18.64 41.90
CA SER A 152 31.65 -17.51 41.05
C SER A 152 33.15 -17.48 40.75
N SER A 153 33.53 -17.05 39.55
CA SER A 153 34.73 -16.22 39.34
C SER A 153 34.75 -15.65 37.92
N ALA A 154 34.82 -14.32 37.83
CA ALA A 154 35.13 -13.56 36.64
C ALA A 154 36.56 -13.84 36.15
N ALA A 155 36.78 -13.79 34.82
CA ALA A 155 37.93 -13.15 34.16
C ALA A 155 37.98 -13.46 32.64
N GLN A 156 38.01 -12.36 31.86
CA GLN A 156 38.74 -12.06 30.61
C GLN A 156 39.43 -13.17 29.78
N SER A 157 39.31 -13.09 28.45
CA SER A 157 40.45 -12.88 27.51
C SER A 157 39.97 -12.67 26.06
N MET A 158 40.67 -11.79 25.33
CA MET A 158 40.61 -11.52 23.89
C MET A 158 41.44 -12.54 23.06
N GLU A 159 41.28 -12.45 21.73
CA GLU A 159 42.08 -13.00 20.60
C GLU A 159 41.85 -14.48 20.23
N PHE A 160 41.76 -14.89 18.96
CA PHE A 160 42.33 -14.39 17.69
C PHE A 160 41.29 -14.21 16.57
#